data_AF-A0A4U9DEL9-F1
#
_entry.id   AF-A0A4U9DEL9-F1
#
_cell.length_a   1.000
_cell.length_b   1.000
_cell.length_c   1.000
_cell.angle_alpha   90.00
_cell.angle_beta   90.00
_cell.angle_gamma   90.00
#
_symmetry.space_group_name_H-M   'P 1'
#
loop_
_entity.id
_entity.type
_entity.pdbx_description
1 polymer ?
#
loop_
_entity_poly.entity_id
_entity_poly.type
_entity_poly.pdbx_seq_one_letter_code
_entity_poly.pdbx_strand_id
1 'polypeptide(L)'
;MQITIGDADELAHLRQVSNSISLGFCYLTLRQSPRLSKAQAQRLVALIHRSSLLETLPLDEDLITPSNEVLPGWSIPQEPEDRQVPLPERLTLLYHLPVELHTMAEQLRQRLSELGCRLTLIFHDAKNWDGCQALAQADLIMGDRLIGEAPEYTLEQWLRCDAMWPNLLTGAQYAHLQATLDAVQTQPDERSRNDALRNVFNRLMDDAIMTPLFNYNYRISAPPGVNGLRLNARGWFDFASAWLPASSP
;
A
#
# COMPACT_ATOMS: atom_id res chain seq x y z
N MET A 1 5.08 -2.08 -11.88
CA MET A 1 4.96 -3.33 -12.68
C MET A 1 5.15 -2.97 -14.15
N GLN A 2 6.04 -3.66 -14.86
CA GLN A 2 6.29 -3.46 -16.29
C GLN A 2 5.86 -4.71 -17.04
N ILE A 3 4.99 -4.56 -18.04
CA ILE A 3 4.62 -5.66 -18.92
C ILE A 3 4.98 -5.30 -20.36
N THR A 4 5.63 -6.26 -21.02
CA THR A 4 6.10 -6.15 -22.39
C THR A 4 5.37 -7.15 -23.27
N ILE A 5 4.88 -6.68 -24.42
CA ILE A 5 4.35 -7.54 -25.49
C ILE A 5 5.36 -7.53 -26.65
N GLY A 6 5.62 -8.67 -27.29
CA GLY A 6 6.47 -8.77 -28.49
C GLY A 6 7.21 -10.10 -28.58
N ASP A 7 7.61 -10.50 -29.79
CA ASP A 7 8.57 -11.59 -29.98
C ASP A 7 9.94 -11.19 -29.41
N ALA A 8 10.77 -12.17 -29.03
CA ALA A 8 12.06 -11.91 -28.39
C ALA A 8 12.97 -10.97 -29.21
N ASP A 9 12.85 -11.01 -30.53
CA ASP A 9 13.62 -10.17 -31.47
C ASP A 9 13.06 -8.73 -31.60
N GLU A 10 11.80 -8.49 -31.21
CA GLU A 10 11.15 -7.17 -31.26
C GLU A 10 11.27 -6.38 -29.94
N LEU A 11 11.79 -7.02 -28.88
CA LEU A 11 12.03 -6.40 -27.57
C LEU A 11 12.93 -5.16 -27.65
N ALA A 12 13.82 -5.08 -28.65
CA ALA A 12 14.69 -3.92 -28.86
C ALA A 12 13.96 -2.67 -29.40
N HIS A 13 12.71 -2.81 -29.89
CA HIS A 13 11.97 -1.75 -30.58
C HIS A 13 10.69 -1.33 -29.84
N LEU A 14 10.54 -1.74 -28.59
CA LEU A 14 9.37 -1.47 -27.78
C LEU A 14 9.16 0.04 -27.59
N ARG A 15 7.91 0.47 -27.75
CA ARG A 15 7.48 1.82 -27.41
C ARG A 15 6.58 1.78 -26.20
N GLN A 16 6.75 2.73 -25.28
CA GLN A 16 5.85 2.91 -24.16
C GLN A 16 4.50 3.39 -24.69
N VAL A 17 3.44 2.63 -24.44
CA VAL A 17 2.09 2.89 -24.97
C VAL A 17 1.20 3.57 -23.93
N SER A 18 1.43 3.34 -22.64
CA SER A 18 0.64 3.92 -21.56
C SER A 18 1.43 4.01 -20.26
N ASN A 19 1.15 5.04 -19.46
CA ASN A 19 1.61 5.20 -18.08
C ASN A 19 0.41 5.57 -17.21
N SER A 20 0.20 4.87 -16.10
CA SER A 20 -0.85 5.23 -15.13
C SER A 20 -0.45 4.80 -13.72
N ILE A 21 -0.89 5.58 -12.72
CA ILE A 21 -0.74 5.24 -11.31
C ILE A 21 -1.90 4.31 -10.92
N SER A 22 -1.57 3.15 -10.36
CA SER A 22 -2.53 2.20 -9.82
C SER A 22 -3.22 2.77 -8.58
N LEU A 23 -4.50 2.45 -8.40
CA LEU A 23 -5.15 2.59 -7.10
C LEU A 23 -4.59 1.60 -6.06
N GLY A 24 -3.84 0.58 -6.49
CA GLY A 24 -3.11 -0.31 -5.61
C GLY A 24 -1.90 0.38 -4.97
N PHE A 25 -1.68 0.09 -3.69
CA PHE A 25 -0.64 0.72 -2.89
C PHE A 25 0.01 -0.27 -1.92
N CYS A 26 1.26 0.02 -1.56
CA CYS A 26 1.90 -0.54 -0.39
C CYS A 26 1.55 0.29 0.85
N TYR A 27 1.43 -0.39 1.98
CA TYR A 27 1.04 0.20 3.25
C TYR A 27 1.97 -0.20 4.38
N LEU A 28 1.92 0.60 5.44
CA LEU A 28 2.42 0.26 6.77
C LEU A 28 1.25 0.28 7.74
N THR A 29 1.10 -0.74 8.57
CA THR A 29 0.25 -0.71 9.75
C THR A 29 1.05 -0.78 11.03
N LEU A 30 0.52 -0.18 12.09
CA LEU A 30 1.19 -0.04 13.38
C LEU A 30 0.25 -0.51 14.49
N ARG A 31 0.68 -1.53 15.24
CA ARG A 31 -0.08 -2.04 16.38
C ARG A 31 0.11 -1.11 17.56
N GLN A 32 -0.96 -0.42 17.94
CA GLN A 32 -0.98 0.31 19.21
C GLN A 32 -0.97 -0.68 20.37
N SER A 33 0.04 -0.58 21.22
CA SER A 33 0.24 -1.46 22.37
C SER A 33 1.04 -0.73 23.46
N PRO A 34 1.22 -1.31 24.66
CA PRO A 34 2.15 -0.75 25.64
C PRO A 34 3.59 -0.57 25.13
N ARG A 35 3.99 -1.27 24.05
CA ARG A 35 5.31 -1.11 23.40
C ARG A 35 5.36 0.03 22.39
N LEU A 36 4.21 0.41 21.83
CA LEU A 36 4.08 1.44 20.81
C LEU A 36 2.77 2.22 21.05
N SER A 37 2.90 3.36 21.73
CA SER A 37 1.78 4.27 21.96
C SER A 37 1.31 4.96 20.68
N LYS A 38 0.08 5.49 20.69
CA LYS A 38 -0.44 6.31 19.58
C LYS A 38 0.49 7.46 19.20
N ALA A 39 1.00 8.22 20.17
CA ALA A 39 1.90 9.34 19.92
C ALA A 39 3.22 8.89 19.24
N GLN A 40 3.76 7.74 19.65
CA GLN A 40 4.94 7.15 19.02
C GLN A 40 4.64 6.65 17.59
N ALA A 41 3.48 6.05 17.37
CA ALA A 41 3.04 5.63 16.04
C ALA A 41 2.88 6.84 15.10
N GLN A 42 2.27 7.92 15.58
CA GLN A 42 2.16 9.17 14.82
C GLN A 42 3.53 9.77 14.49
N ARG A 43 4.47 9.76 15.44
CA ARG A 43 5.87 10.15 15.18
C ARG A 43 6.51 9.29 14.09
N LEU A 44 6.32 7.96 14.12
CA LEU A 44 6.85 7.05 13.10
C LEU A 44 6.27 7.35 11.70
N VAL A 45 4.96 7.55 11.60
CA VAL A 45 4.29 7.91 10.33
C VAL A 45 4.81 9.24 9.81
N ALA A 46 4.89 10.27 10.67
CA ALA A 46 5.44 11.57 10.29
C ALA A 46 6.91 11.46 9.85
N LEU A 47 7.71 10.64 10.52
CA LEU A 47 9.10 10.37 10.13
C LEU A 47 9.17 9.75 8.73
N ILE A 48 8.32 8.78 8.41
CA ILE A 48 8.32 8.11 7.09
C ILE A 48 7.95 9.09 5.97
N HIS A 49 6.89 9.87 6.15
CA HIS A 49 6.36 10.76 5.10
C HIS A 49 7.07 12.10 4.97
N ARG A 50 7.77 12.56 6.01
CA ARG A 50 8.43 13.89 6.01
C ARG A 50 9.94 13.82 5.97
N SER A 51 10.52 12.64 6.17
CA SER A 51 11.90 12.44 5.77
C SER A 51 11.95 12.13 4.28
N SER A 52 13.11 12.31 3.68
CA SER A 52 13.38 11.83 2.33
C SER A 52 13.34 10.30 2.22
N LEU A 53 12.92 9.56 3.25
CA LEU A 53 13.02 8.10 3.30
C LEU A 53 12.23 7.44 2.17
N LEU A 54 11.04 7.96 1.84
CA LEU A 54 10.29 7.48 0.66
C LEU A 54 10.93 7.94 -0.67
N GLU A 55 11.62 9.07 -0.69
CA GLU A 55 12.26 9.65 -1.88
C GLU A 55 13.65 9.06 -2.16
N THR A 56 14.31 8.48 -1.16
CA THR A 56 15.68 7.93 -1.24
C THR A 56 15.71 6.42 -1.46
N LEU A 57 14.56 5.79 -1.74
CA LEU A 57 14.50 4.36 -2.01
C LEU A 57 15.20 4.08 -3.36
N PRO A 58 16.26 3.24 -3.40
CA PRO A 58 16.95 2.85 -4.64
C PRO A 58 16.11 1.81 -5.39
N LEU A 59 14.96 2.25 -5.88
CA LEU A 59 14.05 1.44 -6.67
C LEU A 59 14.21 1.82 -8.13
N ASP A 60 13.96 0.88 -9.03
CA ASP A 60 13.96 1.18 -10.46
C ASP A 60 13.06 2.40 -10.69
N GLU A 61 13.67 3.44 -11.28
CA GLU A 61 13.00 4.70 -11.59
C GLU A 61 11.67 4.37 -12.29
N ASP A 62 10.58 4.90 -11.75
CA ASP A 62 9.22 4.81 -12.27
C ASP A 62 8.40 3.54 -11.96
N LEU A 63 8.81 2.58 -11.11
CA LEU A 63 7.93 1.44 -10.75
C LEU A 63 6.92 1.73 -9.63
N ILE A 64 7.27 2.63 -8.72
CA ILE A 64 6.42 3.09 -7.63
C ILE A 64 6.49 4.60 -7.47
N THR A 65 5.51 5.19 -6.80
CA THR A 65 5.51 6.63 -6.47
C THR A 65 5.06 6.81 -5.02
N PRO A 66 5.76 7.62 -4.21
CA PRO A 66 5.34 7.94 -2.84
C PRO A 66 3.87 8.37 -2.80
N SER A 67 3.14 7.87 -1.81
CA SER A 67 1.69 8.08 -1.72
C SER A 67 1.31 8.76 -0.41
N ASN A 68 0.50 9.81 -0.55
CA ASN A 68 -0.08 10.56 0.57
C ASN A 68 -1.58 10.33 0.68
N GLU A 69 -2.15 9.34 -0.01
CA GLU A 69 -3.58 9.05 0.00
C GLU A 69 -3.86 7.56 -0.24
N VAL A 70 -4.90 7.03 0.40
CA VAL A 70 -5.31 5.61 0.22
C VAL A 70 -6.08 5.43 -1.10
N LEU A 71 -6.95 6.38 -1.39
CA LEU A 71 -7.68 6.58 -2.64
C LEU A 71 -7.69 8.09 -2.94
N PRO A 72 -7.99 8.52 -4.18
CA PRO A 72 -8.10 9.94 -4.51
C PRO A 72 -8.98 10.72 -3.51
N GLY A 73 -8.38 11.68 -2.82
CA GLY A 73 -9.06 12.51 -1.81
C GLY A 73 -9.19 11.88 -0.42
N TRP A 74 -8.54 10.74 -0.16
CA TRP A 74 -8.46 10.06 1.14
C TRP A 74 -7.05 10.23 1.70
N SER A 75 -6.68 11.49 1.93
CA SER A 75 -5.30 11.88 2.23
C SER A 75 -4.88 11.58 3.67
N ILE A 76 -3.59 11.31 3.86
CA ILE A 76 -3.00 11.15 5.19
C ILE A 76 -2.99 12.48 5.96
N PRO A 77 -3.04 12.42 7.31
CA PRO A 77 -2.90 13.60 8.15
C PRO A 77 -1.57 14.31 7.92
N GLN A 78 -1.60 15.65 7.88
CA GLN A 78 -0.44 16.50 7.63
C GLN A 78 0.12 17.12 8.92
N GLU A 79 0.12 16.37 10.03
CA GLU A 79 0.69 16.82 11.30
C GLU A 79 2.22 16.67 11.34
N PRO A 80 2.97 17.65 11.89
CA PRO A 80 4.43 17.60 11.97
C PRO A 80 4.93 16.51 12.90
N GLU A 81 6.17 16.04 12.65
CA GLU A 81 6.85 15.12 13.57
C GLU A 81 7.05 15.79 14.93
N ASP A 82 6.42 15.25 15.97
CA ASP A 82 6.73 15.62 17.34
C ASP A 82 8.00 14.89 17.82
N ARG A 83 9.14 15.56 17.68
CA ARG A 83 10.45 15.04 18.08
C ARG A 83 10.61 14.88 19.60
N GLN A 84 9.70 15.43 20.41
CA GLN A 84 9.76 15.29 21.87
C GLN A 84 9.27 13.91 22.33
N VAL A 85 8.43 13.25 21.54
CA VAL A 85 7.94 11.90 21.84
C VAL A 85 9.07 10.89 21.62
N PRO A 86 9.58 10.18 22.65
CA PRO A 86 10.68 9.23 22.46
C PRO A 86 10.26 8.02 21.63
N LEU A 87 11.10 7.56 20.71
CA LEU A 87 10.85 6.30 20.00
C LEU A 87 11.04 5.11 20.95
N PRO A 88 10.33 3.99 20.73
CA PRO A 88 10.58 2.74 21.45
C PRO A 88 12.03 2.27 21.27
N GLU A 89 12.58 1.57 22.27
CA GLU A 89 13.94 1.01 22.14
C GLU A 89 14.02 -0.08 21.06
N ARG A 90 12.93 -0.81 20.86
CA ARG A 90 12.87 -1.97 19.98
C ARG A 90 11.48 -2.13 19.36
N LEU A 91 11.47 -2.47 18.09
CA LEU A 91 10.26 -2.78 17.32
C LEU A 91 10.51 -4.00 16.44
N THR A 92 9.44 -4.70 16.10
CA THR A 92 9.47 -5.78 15.10
C THR A 92 8.61 -5.40 13.89
N LEU A 93 9.19 -5.46 12.69
CA LEU A 93 8.50 -5.28 11.42
C LEU A 93 8.39 -6.60 10.68
N LEU A 94 7.15 -7.02 10.44
CA LEU A 94 6.82 -8.12 9.55
C LEU A 94 6.50 -7.56 8.16
N TYR A 95 7.06 -8.13 7.10
CA TYR A 95 6.76 -7.69 5.74
C TYR A 95 6.75 -8.88 4.77
N HIS A 96 6.04 -8.73 3.67
CA HIS A 96 6.09 -9.67 2.55
C HIS A 96 6.45 -8.93 1.24
N LEU A 97 6.42 -9.66 0.11
CA LEU A 97 6.63 -9.09 -1.22
C LEU A 97 5.63 -7.96 -1.53
N PRO A 98 5.97 -6.97 -2.36
CA PRO A 98 7.04 -7.02 -3.37
C PRO A 98 8.41 -6.55 -2.82
N VAL A 99 9.45 -6.62 -3.66
CA VAL A 99 10.85 -6.33 -3.27
C VAL A 99 11.04 -4.90 -2.77
N GLU A 100 10.21 -3.96 -3.23
CA GLU A 100 10.21 -2.57 -2.81
C GLU A 100 9.97 -2.44 -1.29
N LEU A 101 9.15 -3.31 -0.71
CA LEU A 101 8.92 -3.36 0.73
C LEU A 101 10.15 -3.84 1.51
N HIS A 102 10.96 -4.73 0.94
CA HIS A 102 12.23 -5.15 1.55
C HIS A 102 13.20 -3.96 1.64
N THR A 103 13.37 -3.22 0.54
CA THR A 103 14.21 -2.02 0.50
C THR A 103 13.73 -0.98 1.51
N MET A 104 12.42 -0.74 1.57
CA MET A 104 11.79 0.16 2.54
C MET A 104 12.04 -0.29 3.99
N ALA A 105 11.88 -1.58 4.29
CA ALA A 105 12.10 -2.13 5.61
C ALA A 105 13.56 -1.95 6.08
N GLU A 106 14.54 -2.16 5.20
CA GLU A 106 15.96 -1.96 5.50
C GLU A 106 16.30 -0.47 5.71
N GLN A 107 15.76 0.43 4.90
CA GLN A 107 15.94 1.87 5.11
C GLN A 107 15.31 2.35 6.42
N LEU A 108 14.10 1.88 6.73
CA LEU A 108 13.45 2.18 8.00
C LEU A 108 14.27 1.64 9.18
N ARG A 109 14.84 0.44 9.07
CA ARG A 109 15.72 -0.14 10.10
C ARG A 109 16.95 0.74 10.33
N GLN A 110 17.62 1.17 9.27
CA GLN A 110 18.78 2.05 9.37
C GLN A 110 18.41 3.38 10.02
N ARG A 111 17.31 4.00 9.56
CA ARG A 111 16.86 5.29 10.08
C ARG A 111 16.45 5.23 11.54
N LEU A 112 15.74 4.18 11.95
CA LEU A 112 15.38 3.99 13.36
C LEU A 112 16.60 3.71 14.24
N SER A 113 17.59 2.98 13.72
CA SER A 113 18.84 2.73 14.45
C SER A 113 19.60 4.02 14.76
N GLU A 114 19.64 4.98 13.82
CA GLU A 114 20.23 6.32 14.04
C GLU A 114 19.53 7.10 15.15
N LEU A 115 18.25 6.81 15.38
CA LEU A 115 17.42 7.43 16.42
C LEU A 115 17.33 6.59 17.70
N GLY A 116 18.15 5.55 17.82
CA GLY A 116 18.22 4.69 19.02
C GLY A 116 17.11 3.63 19.13
N CYS A 117 16.34 3.40 18.06
CA CYS A 117 15.31 2.37 17.99
C CYS A 117 15.79 1.18 17.16
N ARG A 118 15.94 -0.01 17.78
CA ARG A 118 16.31 -1.23 17.06
C ARG A 118 15.10 -1.83 16.37
N LEU A 119 15.12 -1.90 15.03
CA LEU A 119 14.08 -2.59 14.27
C LEU A 119 14.53 -4.00 13.86
N THR A 120 13.79 -5.02 14.31
CA THR A 120 13.95 -6.40 13.87
C THR A 120 13.04 -6.66 12.68
N LEU A 121 13.61 -7.18 11.59
CA LEU A 121 12.87 -7.47 10.36
C LEU A 121 12.53 -8.96 10.26
N ILE A 122 11.29 -9.26 9.92
CA ILE A 122 10.80 -10.62 9.66
C ILE A 122 10.19 -10.64 8.27
N PHE A 123 10.79 -11.41 7.36
CA PHE A 123 10.23 -11.64 6.03
C PHE A 123 9.22 -12.79 6.07
N HIS A 124 8.07 -12.58 5.45
CA HIS A 124 7.06 -13.60 5.21
C HIS A 124 7.00 -13.95 3.72
N ASP A 125 7.41 -15.17 3.38
CA ASP A 125 7.40 -15.67 2.01
C ASP A 125 6.00 -16.19 1.59
N ALA A 126 5.02 -15.29 1.60
CA ALA A 126 3.70 -15.52 1.04
C ALA A 126 3.07 -14.21 0.56
N LYS A 127 2.04 -14.30 -0.28
CA LYS A 127 1.35 -13.14 -0.85
C LYS A 127 0.22 -12.59 0.03
N ASN A 128 -0.10 -13.29 1.11
CA ASN A 128 -1.13 -12.89 2.06
C ASN A 128 -0.69 -13.31 3.47
N TRP A 129 -1.50 -12.96 4.46
CA TRP A 129 -1.16 -13.19 5.87
C TRP A 129 -1.75 -14.49 6.45
N ASP A 130 -2.37 -15.32 5.62
CA ASP A 130 -3.07 -16.52 6.09
C ASP A 130 -2.08 -17.51 6.71
N GLY A 131 -2.36 -17.95 7.94
CA GLY A 131 -1.50 -18.86 8.69
C GLY A 131 -0.19 -18.25 9.21
N CYS A 132 0.04 -16.95 9.01
CA CYS A 132 1.26 -16.28 9.46
C CYS A 132 1.28 -16.05 10.99
N GLN A 133 1.97 -16.95 11.70
CA GLN A 133 2.07 -16.89 13.18
C GLN A 133 2.84 -15.67 13.69
N ALA A 134 3.70 -15.08 12.86
CA ALA A 134 4.48 -13.89 13.23
C ALA A 134 3.63 -12.63 13.37
N LEU A 135 2.40 -12.62 12.80
CA LEU A 135 1.47 -11.49 12.92
C LEU A 135 1.27 -11.09 14.38
N ALA A 136 1.04 -12.04 15.28
CA ALA A 136 0.76 -11.78 16.69
C ALA A 136 1.93 -11.09 17.42
N GLN A 137 3.16 -11.15 16.90
CA GLN A 137 4.35 -10.62 17.57
C GLN A 137 4.85 -9.30 16.98
N ALA A 138 4.47 -8.99 15.74
CA ALA A 138 4.89 -7.80 15.01
C ALA A 138 4.30 -6.50 15.60
N ASP A 139 5.12 -5.46 15.71
CA ASP A 139 4.64 -4.11 16.07
C ASP A 139 4.23 -3.34 14.82
N LEU A 140 4.91 -3.63 13.71
CA LEU A 140 4.71 -3.01 12.40
C LEU A 140 4.47 -4.10 11.37
N ILE A 141 3.59 -3.84 10.40
CA ILE A 141 3.33 -4.76 9.29
C ILE A 141 3.35 -3.98 7.98
N MET A 142 4.18 -4.40 7.03
CA MET A 142 4.22 -3.86 5.68
C MET A 142 3.72 -4.88 4.66
N GLY A 143 2.79 -4.46 3.82
CA GLY A 143 2.23 -5.28 2.76
C GLY A 143 1.73 -4.41 1.63
N ASP A 144 1.09 -5.05 0.65
CA ASP A 144 0.47 -4.37 -0.46
C ASP A 144 -1.01 -4.71 -0.60
N ARG A 145 -1.71 -3.80 -1.27
CA ARG A 145 -3.09 -4.05 -1.68
C ARG A 145 -3.27 -3.63 -3.12
N LEU A 146 -3.62 -4.60 -3.96
CA LEU A 146 -4.11 -4.33 -5.30
C LEU A 146 -5.58 -3.90 -5.23
N ILE A 147 -5.90 -2.82 -5.92
CA ILE A 147 -7.24 -2.25 -6.00
C ILE A 147 -7.72 -2.35 -7.44
N GLY A 148 -8.91 -2.94 -7.64
CA GLY A 148 -9.53 -3.11 -8.96
C GLY A 148 -10.68 -2.13 -9.19
N GLU A 149 -11.68 -2.56 -9.97
CA GLU A 149 -12.79 -1.71 -10.44
C GLU A 149 -13.76 -1.22 -9.35
N ALA A 150 -13.79 -1.88 -8.18
CA ALA A 150 -14.62 -1.50 -7.05
C ALA A 150 -13.73 -1.14 -5.85
N PRO A 151 -13.13 0.05 -5.82
CA PRO A 151 -12.09 0.40 -4.85
C PRO A 151 -12.61 0.43 -3.41
N GLU A 152 -13.74 1.07 -3.15
CA GLU A 152 -14.35 1.17 -1.82
C GLU A 152 -14.73 -0.21 -1.29
N TYR A 153 -15.38 -1.03 -2.12
CA TYR A 153 -15.71 -2.40 -1.74
C TYR A 153 -14.45 -3.24 -1.43
N THR A 154 -13.42 -3.11 -2.26
CA THR A 154 -12.15 -3.85 -2.06
C THR A 154 -11.50 -3.49 -0.73
N LEU A 155 -11.53 -2.20 -0.37
CA LEU A 155 -10.99 -1.71 0.89
C LEU A 155 -11.83 -2.11 2.10
N GLU A 156 -13.16 -2.08 1.99
CA GLU A 156 -14.02 -2.55 3.06
C GLU A 156 -13.81 -4.05 3.33
N GLN A 157 -13.79 -4.88 2.28
CA GLN A 157 -13.53 -6.31 2.41
C GLN A 157 -12.15 -6.59 2.98
N TRP A 158 -11.17 -5.74 2.67
CA TRP A 158 -9.85 -5.83 3.28
C TRP A 158 -9.92 -5.61 4.79
N LEU A 159 -10.63 -4.58 5.28
CA LEU A 159 -10.84 -4.34 6.73
C LEU A 159 -11.61 -5.48 7.43
N ARG A 160 -12.49 -6.18 6.71
CA ARG A 160 -13.30 -7.27 7.26
C ARG A 160 -12.54 -8.59 7.33
N CYS A 161 -11.87 -8.97 6.26
CA CYS A 161 -11.48 -10.36 6.03
C CYS A 161 -9.99 -10.62 6.19
N ASP A 162 -9.14 -9.60 6.13
CA ASP A 162 -7.69 -9.81 6.16
C ASP A 162 -7.21 -10.23 7.57
N ALA A 163 -6.43 -11.31 7.63
CA ALA A 163 -5.93 -11.91 8.87
C ALA A 163 -5.05 -10.97 9.71
N MET A 164 -4.56 -9.88 9.10
CA MET A 164 -3.82 -8.85 9.81
C MET A 164 -4.66 -8.09 10.84
N TRP A 165 -5.91 -7.73 10.54
CA TRP A 165 -6.69 -6.79 11.37
C TRP A 165 -6.97 -7.28 12.79
N PRO A 166 -7.36 -8.55 13.03
CA PRO A 166 -7.53 -9.09 14.37
C PRO A 166 -6.22 -9.17 15.17
N ASN A 167 -5.07 -9.16 14.49
CA ASN A 167 -3.77 -9.13 15.13
C ASN A 167 -3.32 -7.68 15.38
N LEU A 168 -3.75 -6.71 14.57
CA LEU A 168 -3.37 -5.31 14.71
C LEU A 168 -4.19 -4.59 15.80
N LEU A 169 -5.47 -4.94 15.91
CA LEU A 169 -6.43 -4.32 16.82
C LEU A 169 -6.73 -5.24 17.99
N THR A 170 -7.00 -4.66 19.16
CA THR A 170 -7.57 -5.43 20.28
C THR A 170 -8.94 -5.99 19.89
N GLY A 171 -9.40 -7.06 20.56
CA GLY A 171 -10.70 -7.65 20.27
C GLY A 171 -11.86 -6.64 20.34
N ALA A 172 -11.81 -5.68 21.29
CA ALA A 172 -12.80 -4.61 21.39
C ALA A 172 -12.72 -3.60 20.23
N GLN A 173 -11.50 -3.21 19.83
CA GLN A 173 -11.31 -2.32 18.67
C GLN A 173 -11.74 -2.98 17.37
N TYR A 174 -11.42 -4.25 17.16
CA TYR A 174 -11.82 -4.99 15.97
C TYR A 174 -13.34 -5.19 15.91
N ALA A 175 -13.98 -5.53 17.03
CA ALA A 175 -15.44 -5.61 17.10
C ALA A 175 -16.12 -4.25 16.83
N HIS A 176 -15.56 -3.17 17.36
CA HIS A 176 -16.04 -1.81 17.06
C HIS A 176 -15.88 -1.46 15.57
N LEU A 177 -14.75 -1.84 14.96
CA LEU A 177 -14.53 -1.68 13.52
C LEU A 177 -15.58 -2.45 12.72
N GLN A 178 -15.82 -3.73 13.01
CA GLN A 178 -16.84 -4.52 12.31
C GLN A 178 -18.23 -3.89 12.42
N ALA A 179 -18.66 -3.51 13.63
CA ALA A 179 -19.95 -2.84 13.83
C ALA A 179 -20.05 -1.49 13.09
N THR A 180 -18.94 -0.75 13.00
CA THR A 180 -18.87 0.49 12.22
C THR A 180 -19.04 0.21 10.73
N LEU A 181 -18.39 -0.83 10.20
CA LEU A 181 -18.54 -1.21 8.80
C LEU A 181 -19.96 -1.72 8.49
N ASP A 182 -20.60 -2.40 9.43
CA ASP A 182 -22.01 -2.79 9.30
C ASP A 182 -22.91 -1.55 9.21
N ALA A 183 -22.68 -0.54 10.05
CA ALA A 183 -23.39 0.74 9.97
C ALA A 183 -23.12 1.51 8.67
N VAL A 184 -21.90 1.45 8.13
CA VAL A 184 -21.56 1.99 6.80
C VAL A 184 -22.43 1.32 5.74
N GLN A 185 -22.57 -0.01 5.77
CA GLN A 185 -23.39 -0.75 4.80
C GLN A 185 -24.89 -0.45 4.89
N THR A 186 -25.38 0.06 6.03
CA THR A 186 -26.78 0.49 6.15
C THR A 186 -27.09 1.85 5.52
N GLN A 187 -26.08 2.60 5.04
CA GLN A 187 -26.34 3.90 4.41
C GLN A 187 -27.12 3.73 3.09
N PRO A 188 -28.13 4.60 2.84
CA PRO A 188 -29.13 4.38 1.82
C PRO A 188 -28.57 4.48 0.39
N ASP A 189 -27.64 5.39 0.16
CA ASP A 189 -27.07 5.66 -1.15
C ASP A 189 -25.55 5.45 -1.17
N GLU A 190 -25.02 5.25 -2.39
CA GLU A 190 -23.61 4.95 -2.62
C GLU A 190 -22.67 6.05 -2.14
N ARG A 191 -23.03 7.32 -2.36
CA ARG A 191 -22.19 8.44 -1.94
C ARG A 191 -22.08 8.48 -0.43
N SER A 192 -23.19 8.36 0.29
CA SER A 192 -23.21 8.30 1.75
C SER A 192 -22.42 7.10 2.29
N ARG A 193 -22.51 5.93 1.64
CA ARG A 193 -21.68 4.76 1.99
C ARG A 193 -20.19 5.06 1.81
N ASN A 194 -19.80 5.62 0.68
CA ASN A 194 -18.39 5.90 0.36
C ASN A 194 -17.82 6.99 1.27
N ASP A 195 -18.58 8.04 1.56
CA ASP A 195 -18.19 9.09 2.51
C ASP A 195 -18.04 8.52 3.94
N ALA A 196 -18.94 7.62 4.35
CA ALA A 196 -18.85 6.95 5.64
C ALA A 196 -17.64 6.01 5.72
N LEU A 197 -17.33 5.26 4.66
CA LEU A 197 -16.13 4.42 4.58
C LEU A 197 -14.85 5.25 4.59
N ARG A 198 -14.82 6.38 3.87
CA ARG A 198 -13.69 7.34 3.94
C ARG A 198 -13.44 7.77 5.37
N ASN A 199 -14.49 8.07 6.14
CA ASN A 199 -14.36 8.43 7.56
C ASN A 199 -13.83 7.29 8.46
N VAL A 200 -13.99 6.03 8.06
CA VAL A 200 -13.33 4.89 8.73
C VAL A 200 -11.84 4.94 8.48
N PHE A 201 -11.41 5.07 7.22
CA PHE A 201 -9.99 5.14 6.86
C PHE A 201 -9.30 6.39 7.42
N ASN A 202 -9.95 7.55 7.40
CA ASN A 202 -9.42 8.76 8.01
C ASN A 202 -9.11 8.55 9.49
N ARG A 203 -10.02 7.92 10.25
CA ARG A 203 -9.76 7.57 11.65
C ARG A 203 -8.58 6.62 11.82
N LEU A 204 -8.46 5.60 10.98
CA LEU A 204 -7.33 4.67 11.02
C LEU A 204 -6.00 5.38 10.73
N MET A 205 -5.98 6.38 9.84
CA MET A 205 -4.79 7.18 9.55
C MET A 205 -4.49 8.22 10.63
N ASP A 206 -5.51 8.91 11.16
CA ASP A 206 -5.40 9.87 12.27
C ASP A 206 -4.83 9.20 13.53
N ASP A 207 -5.26 7.97 13.80
CA ASP A 207 -4.76 7.15 14.89
C ASP A 207 -3.40 6.50 14.59
N ALA A 208 -2.81 6.74 13.41
CA ALA A 208 -1.59 6.08 12.95
C ALA A 208 -1.65 4.56 13.09
N ILE A 209 -2.82 3.96 12.84
CA ILE A 209 -3.02 2.51 12.76
C ILE A 209 -2.58 2.01 11.39
N MET A 210 -2.81 2.81 10.34
CA MET A 210 -2.30 2.53 9.00
C MET A 210 -1.85 3.81 8.29
N THR A 211 -0.97 3.65 7.30
CA THR A 211 -0.64 4.68 6.32
C THR A 211 -0.30 4.05 4.97
N PRO A 212 -0.68 4.65 3.84
CA PRO A 212 -0.07 4.33 2.54
C PRO A 212 1.42 4.68 2.56
N LEU A 213 2.20 4.02 1.73
CA LEU A 213 3.62 4.29 1.50
C LEU A 213 3.87 4.72 0.06
N PHE A 214 3.40 3.90 -0.89
CA PHE A 214 3.60 4.16 -2.32
C PHE A 214 2.53 3.46 -3.18
N ASN A 215 2.18 4.08 -4.30
CA ASN A 215 1.36 3.48 -5.34
C ASN A 215 2.23 2.77 -6.37
N TYR A 216 1.67 1.75 -7.04
CA TYR A 216 2.32 1.15 -8.20
C TYR A 216 2.15 2.00 -9.44
N ASN A 217 3.21 2.11 -10.23
CA ASN A 217 3.12 2.60 -11.59
C ASN A 217 2.97 1.42 -12.56
N TYR A 218 1.95 1.50 -13.42
CA TYR A 218 1.79 0.58 -14.52
C TYR A 218 2.41 1.17 -15.78
N ARG A 219 3.41 0.48 -16.31
CA ARG A 219 4.03 0.79 -17.60
C ARG A 219 3.72 -0.33 -18.60
N ILE A 220 3.07 0.04 -19.71
CA ILE A 220 2.97 -0.84 -20.88
C ILE A 220 4.01 -0.44 -21.90
N SER A 221 4.76 -1.42 -22.35
CA SER A 221 5.56 -1.32 -23.57
C SER A 221 5.08 -2.37 -24.58
N ALA A 222 4.83 -1.95 -25.82
CA ALA A 222 4.42 -2.85 -26.90
C ALA A 222 5.24 -2.58 -28.17
N PRO A 223 5.30 -3.53 -29.11
CA PRO A 223 6.00 -3.35 -30.37
C PRO A 223 5.25 -2.28 -31.19
N PRO A 224 5.93 -1.58 -32.11
CA PRO A 224 5.32 -0.50 -32.91
C PRO A 224 4.08 -0.94 -33.71
N GLY A 225 3.95 -2.25 -33.98
CA GLY A 225 2.82 -2.84 -34.70
C GLY A 225 1.59 -3.14 -33.85
N VAL A 226 1.63 -3.08 -32.52
CA VAL A 226 0.46 -3.40 -31.68
C VAL A 226 -0.22 -2.13 -31.21
N ASN A 227 -1.47 -1.93 -31.64
CA ASN A 227 -2.26 -0.75 -31.33
C ASN A 227 -3.48 -1.08 -30.47
N GLY A 228 -4.08 -0.05 -29.86
CA GLY A 228 -5.35 -0.17 -29.12
C GLY A 228 -5.26 -0.83 -27.73
N LEU A 229 -4.05 -1.09 -27.24
CA LEU A 229 -3.83 -1.63 -25.89
C LEU A 229 -4.31 -0.66 -24.81
N ARG A 230 -5.11 -1.15 -23.87
CA ARG A 230 -5.55 -0.44 -22.67
C ARG A 230 -5.28 -1.27 -21.42
N LEU A 231 -5.02 -0.61 -20.30
CA LEU A 231 -5.01 -1.25 -18.98
C LEU A 231 -6.42 -1.21 -18.40
N ASN A 232 -6.84 -2.31 -17.79
CA ASN A 232 -7.94 -2.27 -16.83
C ASN A 232 -7.44 -1.80 -15.45
N ALA A 233 -8.36 -1.54 -14.53
CA ALA A 233 -8.05 -1.03 -13.19
C ALA A 233 -7.10 -1.92 -12.37
N ARG A 234 -6.91 -3.19 -12.75
CA ARG A 234 -6.02 -4.15 -12.08
C ARG A 234 -4.62 -4.22 -12.71
N GLY A 235 -4.31 -3.37 -13.70
CA GLY A 235 -3.03 -3.39 -14.40
C GLY A 235 -2.89 -4.52 -15.44
N TRP A 236 -4.00 -5.12 -15.88
CA TRP A 236 -4.01 -6.14 -16.94
C TRP A 236 -4.44 -5.57 -18.28
N PHE A 237 -4.01 -6.21 -19.37
CA PHE A 237 -4.42 -5.85 -20.72
C PHE A 237 -5.90 -6.11 -20.98
N ASP A 238 -6.55 -5.13 -21.58
CA ASP A 238 -7.78 -5.35 -22.33
C ASP A 238 -7.44 -5.70 -23.79
N PHE A 239 -7.40 -7.00 -24.10
CA PHE A 239 -7.14 -7.49 -25.45
C PHE A 239 -8.31 -7.26 -26.41
N ALA A 240 -9.51 -6.92 -25.92
CA ALA A 240 -10.67 -6.71 -26.79
C ALA A 240 -10.50 -5.50 -27.73
N SER A 241 -9.60 -4.58 -27.36
CA SER A 241 -9.31 -3.37 -28.12
C SER A 241 -8.00 -3.45 -28.93
N ALA A 242 -7.24 -4.54 -28.79
CA ALA A 242 -5.93 -4.68 -29.42
C ALA A 242 -6.03 -5.06 -30.91
N TRP A 243 -5.24 -4.41 -31.77
CA TRP A 243 -5.21 -4.72 -33.21
C TRP A 243 -3.81 -4.53 -33.82
N LEU A 244 -3.57 -5.24 -34.91
CA LEU A 244 -2.37 -5.13 -35.74
C LEU A 244 -2.73 -4.38 -37.05
N PRO A 245 -1.93 -3.39 -37.49
CA PRO A 245 -2.11 -2.79 -38.79
C PRO A 245 -1.89 -3.83 -39.88
N ALA A 246 -2.62 -3.68 -40.99
CA ALA A 246 -2.43 -4.52 -42.15
C ALA A 246 -0.98 -4.45 -42.62
N SER A 247 -0.41 -5.58 -43.03
CA SER A 247 0.93 -5.64 -43.62
C SER A 247 1.01 -4.68 -44.80
N SER A 248 1.99 -3.79 -44.81
CA SER A 248 2.28 -3.00 -46.02
C SER A 248 2.64 -3.97 -47.15
N PRO A 249 2.09 -3.76 -48.37
CA PRO A 249 2.37 -4.62 -49.52
C PRO A 249 3.83 -4.55 -49.98
#